data_AF-A0A0M3HUN9-F1
#
_entry.id   AF-A0A0M3HUN9-F1
#
_cell.length_a   1.000
_cell.length_b   1.000
_cell.length_c   1.000
_cell.angle_alpha   90.00
_cell.angle_beta   90.00
_cell.angle_gamma   90.00
#
_symmetry.space_group_name_H-M   'P 1'
#
loop_
_entity.id
_entity.type
_entity.pdbx_description
1 polymer ?
#
loop_
_entity_poly.entity_id
_entity_poly.type
_entity_poly.pdbx_seq_one_letter_code
_entity_poly.pdbx_strand_id
1 'polypeptide(L)'
;MKQFHFAEPLQLSRVSGAGSVTPRGGDDAAANIHLPVGIVGHLVGNLRYLEEFGYLPKPSGAAAMLSKTVVEEAIRELQLYGNVPVTGKIDAATRELMTRKRCGLPDRQMKMHRMRHRKRYALMGPIWDKKLLTYR
;
A
#
# COMPACT_ATOMS: atom_id res chain seq x y z
N MET A 1 31.28 -59.03 -20.94
CA MET A 1 30.98 -57.93 -21.88
C MET A 1 29.48 -57.69 -21.88
N LYS A 2 28.99 -56.75 -21.06
CA LYS A 2 27.58 -56.33 -21.04
C LYS A 2 27.58 -54.80 -21.08
N GLN A 3 27.28 -54.30 -22.27
CA GLN A 3 27.07 -52.90 -22.59
C GLN A 3 25.82 -52.43 -21.83
N PHE A 4 25.95 -51.45 -20.95
CA PHE A 4 24.79 -50.75 -20.39
C PHE A 4 24.76 -49.34 -20.97
N HIS A 5 23.72 -49.11 -21.76
CA HIS A 5 23.40 -47.85 -22.42
C HIS A 5 23.28 -46.72 -21.40
N PHE A 6 23.95 -45.61 -21.71
CA PHE A 6 23.88 -44.34 -21.00
C PHE A 6 22.52 -43.70 -21.29
N ALA A 7 21.68 -43.53 -20.27
CA ALA A 7 20.41 -42.81 -20.39
C ALA A 7 20.66 -41.30 -20.51
N GLU A 8 20.08 -40.68 -21.53
CA GLU A 8 20.10 -39.24 -21.78
C GLU A 8 19.45 -38.44 -20.63
N PRO A 9 20.01 -37.28 -20.24
CA PRO A 9 19.36 -36.39 -19.29
C PRO A 9 18.21 -35.65 -19.96
N LEU A 10 16.98 -35.89 -19.50
CA LEU A 10 15.82 -35.08 -19.83
C LEU A 10 16.09 -33.61 -19.41
N GLN A 11 16.20 -32.72 -20.38
CA GLN A 11 16.26 -31.28 -20.11
C GLN A 11 14.92 -30.80 -19.57
N LEU A 12 14.87 -30.44 -18.28
CA LEU A 12 13.74 -29.69 -17.73
C LEU A 12 13.79 -28.27 -18.30
N SER A 13 12.87 -27.97 -19.20
CA SER A 13 12.67 -26.63 -19.75
C SER A 13 12.23 -25.66 -18.65
N ARG A 14 12.86 -24.48 -18.67
CA ARG A 14 12.61 -23.33 -17.81
C ARG A 14 11.14 -22.88 -17.97
N VAL A 15 10.31 -23.10 -16.94
CA VAL A 15 9.00 -22.43 -16.84
C VAL A 15 9.25 -20.92 -16.68
N SER A 16 9.18 -20.20 -17.79
CA SER A 16 9.00 -18.75 -17.82
C SER A 16 7.53 -18.46 -17.51
N GLY A 17 7.20 -18.42 -16.23
CA GLY A 17 5.92 -17.89 -15.75
C GLY A 17 6.02 -16.37 -15.58
N ALA A 18 5.99 -15.62 -16.68
CA ALA A 18 5.73 -14.19 -16.64
C ALA A 18 4.25 -13.99 -16.28
N GLY A 19 3.96 -13.91 -14.98
CA GLY A 19 2.66 -13.45 -14.49
C GLY A 19 2.53 -11.96 -14.79
N SER A 20 2.03 -11.64 -15.98
CA SER A 20 1.53 -10.31 -16.29
C SER A 20 0.29 -10.06 -15.43
N VAL A 21 0.47 -9.24 -14.39
CA VAL A 21 -0.64 -8.62 -13.69
C VAL A 21 -1.36 -7.76 -14.72
N THR A 22 -2.50 -8.23 -15.21
CA THR A 22 -3.42 -7.40 -15.97
C THR A 22 -4.07 -6.40 -15.01
N PRO A 23 -4.16 -5.12 -15.39
CA PRO A 23 -4.99 -4.18 -14.65
C PRO A 23 -6.44 -4.60 -14.82
N ARG A 24 -7.14 -4.79 -13.69
CA ARG A 24 -8.60 -4.96 -13.68
C ARG A 24 -9.23 -3.67 -14.20
N GLY A 25 -9.62 -3.69 -15.47
CA GLY A 25 -10.54 -2.75 -16.08
C GLY A 25 -11.98 -3.26 -15.97
N GLY A 26 -12.89 -2.32 -15.79
CA GLY A 26 -14.30 -2.49 -15.41
C GLY A 26 -14.49 -2.07 -13.95
N ASP A 27 -15.39 -1.16 -13.56
CA ASP A 27 -16.46 -0.49 -14.27
C ASP A 27 -17.08 0.49 -13.27
N ASP A 28 -16.49 1.67 -13.07
CA ASP A 28 -17.11 2.73 -12.27
C ASP A 28 -16.89 4.09 -12.94
N ALA A 29 -17.77 4.36 -13.90
CA ALA A 29 -18.09 5.70 -14.35
C ALA A 29 -18.64 6.50 -13.16
N ALA A 30 -17.77 7.17 -12.42
CA ALA A 30 -18.12 8.28 -11.55
C ALA A 30 -17.51 9.56 -12.13
N ALA A 31 -18.08 10.02 -13.25
CA ALA A 31 -18.08 11.43 -13.55
C ALA A 31 -18.81 12.15 -12.42
N ASN A 32 -18.07 12.85 -11.55
CA ASN A 32 -18.66 13.92 -10.76
C ASN A 32 -17.63 15.03 -10.46
N ILE A 33 -17.81 16.12 -11.21
CA ILE A 33 -17.62 17.54 -10.89
C ILE A 33 -16.20 18.06 -10.65
N HIS A 34 -15.78 18.86 -11.61
CA HIS A 34 -14.81 19.93 -11.53
C HIS A 34 -14.91 20.73 -10.21
N LEU A 35 -13.86 20.67 -9.40
CA LEU A 35 -13.51 21.72 -8.46
C LEU A 35 -12.10 22.23 -8.83
N PRO A 36 -11.94 23.50 -9.25
CA PRO A 36 -10.63 24.09 -9.41
C PRO A 36 -10.10 24.37 -7.99
N VAL A 37 -9.50 23.37 -7.36
CA VAL A 37 -8.81 23.57 -6.09
C VAL A 37 -7.58 24.40 -6.40
N GLY A 38 -7.62 25.66 -5.96
CA GLY A 38 -6.56 26.64 -6.12
C GLY A 38 -5.18 26.05 -5.83
N ILE A 39 -4.24 26.41 -6.69
CA ILE A 39 -2.88 25.88 -6.84
C ILE A 39 -2.03 25.92 -5.55
N VAL A 40 -2.51 26.58 -4.49
CA VAL A 40 -1.83 26.74 -3.19
C VAL A 40 -2.30 25.71 -2.14
N GLY A 41 -3.47 25.08 -2.30
CA GLY A 41 -4.05 24.14 -1.32
C GLY A 41 -3.57 22.69 -1.44
N HIS A 42 -2.94 22.34 -2.55
CA HIS A 42 -2.59 20.95 -2.86
C HIS A 42 -1.54 20.39 -1.90
N LEU A 43 -0.47 21.14 -1.60
CA LEU A 43 0.61 20.68 -0.72
C LEU A 43 0.16 20.43 0.73
N VAL A 44 -0.67 21.31 1.29
CA VAL A 44 -1.19 21.17 2.66
C VAL A 44 -2.15 19.97 2.78
N GLY A 45 -3.00 19.76 1.77
CA GLY A 45 -3.89 18.59 1.73
C GLY A 45 -3.12 17.27 1.64
N ASN A 46 -2.02 17.26 0.87
CA ASN A 46 -1.21 16.05 0.69
C ASN A 46 -0.46 15.63 1.96
N LEU A 47 0.07 16.59 2.71
CA LEU A 47 0.75 16.31 3.98
C LEU A 47 -0.23 15.77 5.03
N ARG A 48 -1.41 16.37 5.15
CA ARG A 48 -2.47 15.89 6.06
C ARG A 48 -2.88 14.45 5.77
N TYR A 49 -3.01 14.09 4.50
CA TYR A 49 -3.32 12.71 4.10
C TYR A 49 -2.25 11.73 4.59
N LEU A 50 -0.97 12.06 4.38
CA LEU A 50 0.14 11.22 4.80
C LEU A 50 0.21 11.08 6.34
N GLU A 51 -0.16 12.12 7.09
CA GLU A 51 -0.26 12.07 8.56
C GLU A 51 -1.45 11.21 9.04
N GLU A 52 -2.62 11.36 8.42
CA GLU A 52 -3.85 10.65 8.78
C GLU A 52 -3.68 9.13 8.64
N PHE A 53 -3.02 8.70 7.57
CA PHE A 53 -2.85 7.28 7.26
C PHE A 53 -1.56 6.66 7.79
N GLY A 54 -0.79 7.40 8.60
CA GLY A 54 0.37 6.89 9.32
C GLY A 54 1.62 6.75 8.45
N TYR A 55 1.71 7.50 7.35
CA TYR A 55 2.94 7.64 6.58
C TYR A 55 3.89 8.66 7.20
N LEU A 56 3.36 9.74 7.77
CA LEU A 56 4.10 10.75 8.52
C LEU A 56 3.74 10.74 10.00
N PRO A 57 4.69 11.09 10.90
CA PRO A 57 4.38 11.29 12.30
C PRO A 57 3.49 12.53 12.48
N LYS A 58 2.47 12.43 13.33
CA LYS A 58 1.67 13.61 13.70
C LYS A 58 2.58 14.63 14.40
N PRO A 59 2.54 15.92 14.03
CA PRO A 59 3.35 16.94 14.67
C PRO A 59 2.94 17.06 16.15
N SER A 60 3.83 16.65 17.05
CA SER A 60 3.67 16.83 18.49
C SER A 60 4.53 18.03 18.90
N GLY A 61 3.90 19.14 19.30
CA GLY A 61 4.60 20.34 19.76
C GLY A 61 5.10 21.30 18.67
N ALA A 62 5.89 22.30 19.08
CA ALA A 62 6.32 23.42 18.24
C ALA A 62 7.14 22.94 17.02
N ALA A 63 6.48 22.95 15.86
CA ALA A 63 7.02 22.75 14.53
C ALA A 63 7.92 21.50 14.37
N ALA A 64 7.30 20.33 14.16
CA ALA A 64 8.00 19.20 13.58
C ALA A 64 8.52 19.59 12.19
N MET A 65 9.80 19.98 12.09
CA MET A 65 10.46 20.19 10.82
C MET A 65 10.62 18.85 10.11
N LEU A 66 9.65 18.51 9.27
CA LEU A 66 9.75 17.35 8.38
C LEU A 66 10.75 17.67 7.27
N SER A 67 11.79 16.85 7.14
CA SER A 67 12.70 16.98 6.02
C SER A 67 11.99 16.59 4.72
N LYS A 68 12.38 17.23 3.62
CA LYS A 68 11.90 16.88 2.28
C LYS A 68 12.10 15.39 1.97
N THR A 69 13.21 14.82 2.43
CA THR A 69 13.56 13.41 2.24
C THR A 69 12.56 12.47 2.91
N VAL A 70 12.11 12.79 4.13
CA VAL A 70 11.12 12.00 4.87
C VAL A 70 9.77 12.03 4.17
N VAL A 71 9.37 13.19 3.64
CA VAL A 71 8.11 13.31 2.87
C VAL A 71 8.18 12.49 1.58
N GLU A 72 9.30 12.55 0.86
CA GLU A 72 9.49 11.74 -0.36
C GLU A 72 9.45 10.23 -0.07
N GLU A 73 10.05 9.80 1.03
CA GLU A 73 10.03 8.40 1.45
C GLU A 73 8.61 7.94 1.82
N ALA A 74 7.87 8.76 2.57
CA ALA A 74 6.46 8.53 2.88
C ALA A 74 5.60 8.40 1.59
N ILE A 75 5.86 9.22 0.57
CA ILE A 75 5.18 9.12 -0.72
C ILE A 75 5.53 7.82 -1.44
N ARG A 76 6.81 7.38 -1.44
CA ARG A 76 7.21 6.11 -2.05
C ARG A 76 6.49 4.92 -1.40
N GLU A 77 6.31 4.95 -0.10
CA GLU A 77 5.61 3.91 0.64
C GLU A 77 4.11 3.90 0.35
N LEU A 78 3.48 5.08 0.25
CA LEU A 78 2.09 5.20 -0.20
C LEU A 78 1.92 4.61 -1.60
N GLN A 79 2.83 4.92 -2.52
CA GLN A 79 2.79 4.42 -3.89
C GLN A 79 2.95 2.90 -3.95
N LEU A 80 3.85 2.35 -3.14
CA LEU A 80 4.03 0.91 -3.00
C LEU A 80 2.75 0.23 -2.47
N TYR A 81 2.10 0.82 -1.47
CA TYR A 81 0.87 0.27 -0.89
C TYR A 81 -0.32 0.37 -1.86
N GLY A 82 -0.46 1.50 -2.55
CA GLY A 82 -1.48 1.75 -3.56
C GLY A 82 -1.22 1.06 -4.90
N ASN A 83 -0.12 0.31 -5.02
CA ASN A 83 0.29 -0.40 -6.22
C ASN A 83 0.33 0.49 -7.48
N VAL A 84 0.82 1.72 -7.31
CA VAL A 84 1.07 2.70 -8.38
C VAL A 84 2.59 2.87 -8.58
N PRO A 85 3.05 3.45 -9.70
CA PRO A 85 4.47 3.64 -9.95
C PRO A 85 5.17 4.42 -8.82
N VAL A 86 6.26 3.85 -8.27
CA VAL A 86 7.01 4.45 -7.18
C VAL A 86 7.94 5.53 -7.73
N THR A 87 7.55 6.79 -7.57
CA THR A 87 8.29 7.98 -8.02
C THR A 87 8.82 8.82 -6.84
N GLY A 88 8.17 8.74 -5.68
CA GLY A 88 8.44 9.61 -4.52
C GLY A 88 7.94 11.06 -4.71
N LYS A 89 7.14 11.31 -5.75
CA LYS A 89 6.49 12.60 -6.01
C LYS A 89 5.00 12.38 -6.21
N ILE A 90 4.21 13.43 -6.02
CA ILE A 90 2.76 13.36 -6.19
C ILE A 90 2.44 13.55 -7.68
N ASP A 91 2.41 12.43 -8.39
CA ASP A 91 2.01 12.33 -9.80
C ASP A 91 0.47 12.25 -9.95
N ALA A 92 -0.02 12.15 -11.18
CA ALA A 92 -1.45 12.07 -11.46
C ALA A 92 -2.08 10.79 -10.88
N ALA A 93 -1.36 9.65 -10.99
CA ALA A 93 -1.81 8.38 -10.43
C ALA A 93 -1.90 8.41 -8.91
N THR A 94 -0.93 9.03 -8.22
CA THR A 94 -0.97 9.20 -6.75
C THR A 94 -2.10 10.15 -6.33
N ARG A 95 -2.38 11.22 -7.09
CA ARG A 95 -3.55 12.08 -6.80
C ARG A 95 -4.85 11.30 -6.90
N GLU A 96 -5.02 10.53 -7.97
CA GLU A 96 -6.21 9.71 -8.15
C GLU A 96 -6.35 8.67 -7.04
N LEU A 97 -5.24 8.07 -6.61
CA LEU A 97 -5.22 7.17 -5.46
C LEU A 97 -5.71 7.87 -4.18
N MET A 98 -5.25 9.09 -3.91
CA MET A 98 -5.61 9.86 -2.71
C MET A 98 -7.05 10.39 -2.73
N THR A 99 -7.67 10.57 -3.89
CA THR A 99 -9.06 11.05 -4.01
C THR A 99 -10.11 9.95 -3.88
N ARG A 100 -9.73 8.67 -4.05
CA ARG A 100 -10.66 7.54 -3.91
C ARG A 100 -11.18 7.46 -2.48
N LYS A 101 -12.48 7.20 -2.34
CA LYS A 101 -13.12 6.93 -1.04
C LYS A 101 -12.46 5.71 -0.39
N ARG A 102 -12.07 5.84 0.88
CA ARG A 102 -11.30 4.82 1.61
C ARG A 102 -11.76 4.71 3.05
N CYS A 103 -11.30 3.68 3.75
CA CYS A 103 -11.50 3.57 5.18
C CYS A 103 -10.58 4.55 5.94
N GLY A 104 -11.03 5.05 7.09
CA GLY A 104 -10.26 5.94 7.97
C GLY A 104 -9.23 5.23 8.85
N LEU A 105 -9.00 3.93 8.62
CA LEU A 105 -8.00 3.17 9.36
C LEU A 105 -6.61 3.48 8.77
N PRO A 106 -5.58 3.76 9.59
CA PRO A 106 -4.22 3.98 9.10
C PRO A 106 -3.65 2.75 8.39
N ASP A 107 -2.93 2.99 7.29
CA ASP A 107 -2.30 1.93 6.48
C ASP A 107 -1.12 1.28 7.21
N ARG A 108 -0.51 2.03 8.15
CA ARG A 108 0.53 1.53 9.05
C ARG A 108 0.10 1.61 10.50
N GLN A 109 0.09 0.46 11.18
CA GLN A 109 0.20 0.48 12.63
C GLN A 109 1.60 0.99 13.02
N MET A 110 1.67 2.04 13.85
CA MET A 110 2.93 2.43 14.50
C MET A 110 3.56 1.17 15.10
N LYS A 111 4.81 0.90 14.72
CA LYS A 111 5.53 -0.36 14.94
C LYS A 111 5.54 -0.74 16.42
N MET A 112 4.50 -1.41 16.89
CA MET A 112 4.55 -2.23 18.08
C MET A 112 5.33 -3.48 17.67
N HIS A 113 6.64 -3.44 17.88
CA HIS A 113 7.50 -4.61 17.76
C HIS A 113 6.82 -5.78 18.49
N ARG A 114 6.41 -6.82 17.76
CA ARG A 114 6.39 -8.20 18.27
C ARG A 114 6.08 -9.24 17.19
N MET A 115 7.14 -10.02 16.94
CA MET A 115 7.19 -11.47 16.78
C MET A 115 7.11 -12.09 15.37
N ARG A 116 8.23 -12.74 15.06
CA ARG A 116 8.47 -13.74 14.02
C ARG A 116 7.39 -14.83 14.05
N HIS A 117 6.97 -15.25 12.86
CA HIS A 117 5.96 -16.29 12.54
C HIS A 117 4.48 -15.85 12.59
N ARG A 118 4.01 -15.40 11.43
CA ARG A 118 2.67 -14.86 11.15
C ARG A 118 1.67 -15.98 10.86
N LYS A 119 0.77 -16.26 11.80
CA LYS A 119 -0.48 -17.02 11.53
C LYS A 119 -1.23 -16.36 10.36
N ARG A 120 -1.95 -17.15 9.54
CA ARG A 120 -2.69 -16.66 8.35
C ARG A 120 -3.93 -15.79 8.68
N TYR A 121 -4.12 -15.45 9.95
CA TYR A 121 -5.23 -14.64 10.45
C TYR A 121 -4.70 -13.47 11.26
N ALA A 122 -5.48 -12.39 11.31
CA ALA A 122 -5.14 -11.20 12.08
C ALA A 122 -5.13 -11.55 13.58
N LEU A 123 -3.95 -11.52 14.20
CA LEU A 123 -3.79 -11.41 15.66
C LEU A 123 -3.88 -9.93 16.11
N MET A 124 -4.47 -9.07 15.27
CA MET A 124 -4.46 -7.62 15.46
C MET A 124 -5.81 -7.20 16.02
N GLY A 125 -5.78 -6.65 17.24
CA GLY A 125 -6.96 -6.08 17.91
C GLY A 125 -7.39 -6.89 19.15
N PRO A 126 -8.23 -6.29 20.01
CA PRO A 126 -8.87 -7.01 21.10
C PRO A 126 -9.75 -8.12 20.53
N ILE A 127 -9.55 -9.34 21.02
CA ILE A 127 -10.39 -10.47 20.69
C ILE A 127 -11.69 -10.31 21.47
N TRP A 128 -12.83 -10.52 20.81
CA TRP A 128 -14.11 -10.57 21.52
C TRP A 128 -14.17 -11.82 22.38
N ASP A 129 -14.26 -11.66 23.70
CA ASP A 129 -14.40 -12.79 24.64
C ASP A 129 -15.74 -13.52 24.49
N LYS A 130 -16.75 -12.82 24.00
CA LYS A 130 -18.12 -13.32 23.81
C LYS A 130 -18.35 -13.66 22.35
N LYS A 131 -18.99 -14.81 22.10
CA LYS A 131 -19.36 -15.26 20.76
C LYS A 131 -20.65 -14.62 20.24
N LEU A 132 -21.55 -14.24 21.14
CA LEU A 132 -22.80 -13.58 20.78
C LEU A 132 -22.60 -12.06 20.79
N LEU A 133 -22.41 -11.50 19.61
CA LEU A 133 -22.24 -10.06 19.40
C LEU A 133 -23.60 -9.42 19.10
N THR A 134 -23.86 -8.25 19.68
CA THR A 134 -25.06 -7.44 19.40
C THR A 134 -24.63 -6.04 18.99
N TYR A 135 -25.40 -5.39 18.12
CA TYR A 135 -25.15 -4.04 17.61
C TYR A 135 -26.37 -3.13 17.85
N ARG A 136 -26.19 -1.82 17.80
CA ARG A 136 -27.26 -0.81 17.85
C ARG A 136 -27.04 0.21 16.75
#